data_AF-A0A292SAF1-F1
#
_entry.id   AF-A0A292SAF1-F1
#
_cell.length_a   1.000
_cell.length_b   1.000
_cell.length_c   1.000
_cell.angle_alpha   90.00
_cell.angle_beta   90.00
_cell.angle_gamma   90.00
#
_symmetry.space_group_name_H-M   'P 1'
#
loop_
_entity.id
_entity.type
_entity.pdbx_description
1 polymer ?
#
loop_
_entity_poly.entity_id
_entity_poly.type
_entity_poly.pdbx_seq_one_letter_code
_entity_poly.pdbx_strand_id
1 'polypeptide(L)'
;MKEEFTTNTRRWYDKDPVLSSAMKTLEESDDETQIKVALNLIKIITEHHLSSTEYESVEDIVSATEDVMDESKHGRWYDLDGTLRTAISLLQNCPDSTRSVIAKEMAKNVIDIIKKEEDVDDVEIEVPEE
;
A
#
# COMPACT_ATOMS: atom_id res chain seq x y z
N MET A 1 -0.88 13.23 29.81
CA MET A 1 -0.80 14.17 28.68
C MET A 1 -0.63 13.30 27.44
N LYS A 2 -1.69 13.05 26.67
CA LYS A 2 -1.57 12.28 25.44
C LYS A 2 -1.23 13.30 24.37
N GLU A 3 0.01 13.29 23.89
CA GLU A 3 0.42 14.12 22.76
C GLU A 3 -0.38 13.67 21.55
N GLU A 4 -1.43 14.43 21.23
CA GLU A 4 -2.08 14.39 19.94
C GLU A 4 -1.10 15.01 18.94
N PHE A 5 -0.18 14.18 18.42
CA PHE A 5 0.63 14.54 17.27
C PHE A 5 -0.34 14.86 16.14
N THR A 6 -0.48 16.15 15.88
CA THR A 6 -1.28 16.69 14.80
C THR A 6 -0.82 16.03 13.50
N THR A 7 -1.58 15.08 12.97
CA THR A 7 -1.37 14.47 11.65
C THR A 7 -1.67 15.44 10.50
N ASN A 8 -1.76 16.75 10.81
CA ASN A 8 -2.08 17.81 9.88
C ASN A 8 -0.84 18.40 9.22
N THR A 9 0.04 17.54 8.73
CA THR A 9 1.05 17.91 7.74
C THR A 9 0.60 17.22 6.46
N ARG A 10 -0.23 17.91 5.64
CA ARG A 10 -0.82 17.42 4.36
C ARG A 10 0.10 16.40 3.69
N ARG A 11 -0.09 15.12 3.97
CA ARG A 11 0.73 14.05 3.41
C ARG A 11 0.44 14.03 1.92
N TRP A 12 1.39 13.60 1.09
CA TRP A 12 1.23 13.71 -0.37
C TRP A 12 -0.02 12.95 -0.86
N TYR A 13 -0.38 11.87 -0.17
CA TYR A 13 -1.57 11.06 -0.44
C TYR A 13 -2.88 11.64 0.12
N ASP A 14 -2.84 12.61 1.02
CA ASP A 14 -4.06 13.23 1.58
C ASP A 14 -4.81 14.10 0.55
N LYS A 15 -4.18 14.36 -0.61
CA LYS A 15 -4.80 15.11 -1.70
C LYS A 15 -5.84 14.31 -2.46
N ASP A 16 -5.73 12.99 -2.44
CA ASP A 16 -6.70 12.08 -3.06
C ASP A 16 -7.52 11.41 -1.95
N PRO A 17 -8.84 11.61 -1.88
CA PRO A 17 -9.67 11.07 -0.80
C PRO A 17 -9.70 9.53 -0.80
N VAL A 18 -9.57 8.89 -1.97
CA VAL A 18 -9.52 7.43 -2.08
C VAL A 18 -8.20 6.92 -1.54
N LEU A 19 -7.09 7.54 -1.95
CA LEU A 19 -5.76 7.13 -1.50
C LEU A 19 -5.54 7.42 -0.02
N SER A 20 -6.02 8.55 0.48
CA SER A 20 -5.97 8.90 1.91
C SER A 20 -6.71 7.87 2.76
N SER A 21 -7.93 7.48 2.33
CA SER A 21 -8.69 6.44 3.02
C SER A 21 -7.96 5.09 2.99
N ALA A 22 -7.45 4.68 1.83
CA ALA A 22 -6.73 3.42 1.68
C ALA A 22 -5.45 3.38 2.54
N MET A 23 -4.68 4.47 2.58
CA MET A 23 -3.47 4.59 3.40
C MET A 23 -3.79 4.57 4.89
N LYS A 24 -4.90 5.19 5.32
CA LYS A 24 -5.33 5.16 6.72
C LYS A 24 -5.74 3.74 7.14
N THR A 25 -6.53 3.06 6.32
CA THR A 25 -6.93 1.68 6.60
C THR A 25 -5.73 0.75 6.63
N LEU A 26 -4.77 0.95 5.72
CA LEU A 26 -3.52 0.19 5.71
C LEU A 26 -2.66 0.45 6.97
N GLU A 27 -2.55 1.70 7.42
CA GLU A 27 -1.85 2.09 8.67
C GLU A 27 -2.46 1.41 9.91
N GLU A 28 -3.77 1.18 9.91
CA GLU A 28 -4.51 0.53 11.00
C GLU A 28 -4.54 -1.01 10.90
N SER A 29 -4.09 -1.58 9.77
CA SER A 29 -4.05 -3.04 9.55
C SER A 29 -2.82 -3.68 10.21
N ASP A 30 -2.85 -4.99 10.42
CA ASP A 30 -1.73 -5.77 10.93
C ASP A 30 -0.56 -5.85 9.92
N ASP A 31 0.64 -6.18 10.42
CA ASP A 31 1.87 -6.23 9.63
C ASP A 31 1.76 -7.20 8.43
N GLU A 32 1.07 -8.33 8.57
CA GLU A 32 0.93 -9.32 7.49
C GLU A 32 0.07 -8.75 6.36
N THR A 33 -1.05 -8.12 6.69
CA THR A 33 -1.89 -7.39 5.74
C THR A 33 -1.13 -6.25 5.07
N GLN A 34 -0.37 -5.47 5.83
CA GLN A 34 0.44 -4.38 5.31
C GLN A 34 1.45 -4.86 4.26
N ILE A 35 2.18 -5.95 4.55
CA ILE A 35 3.15 -6.55 3.63
C ILE A 35 2.46 -7.09 2.38
N LYS A 36 1.32 -7.80 2.52
CA LYS A 36 0.56 -8.34 1.37
C LYS A 36 0.13 -7.23 0.41
N VAL A 37 -0.42 -6.14 0.95
CA VAL A 37 -0.85 -4.98 0.17
C VAL A 37 0.35 -4.30 -0.49
N ALA A 38 1.47 -4.15 0.21
CA ALA A 38 2.70 -3.56 -0.33
C ALA A 38 3.24 -4.36 -1.54
N LEU A 39 3.33 -5.68 -1.40
CA LEU A 39 3.79 -6.58 -2.48
C LEU A 39 2.85 -6.51 -3.69
N ASN A 40 1.54 -6.47 -3.44
CA ASN A 40 0.56 -6.35 -4.51
C ASN A 40 0.64 -4.99 -5.21
N LEU A 41 0.87 -3.89 -4.47
CA LEU A 41 1.14 -2.56 -5.02
C LEU A 41 2.36 -2.56 -5.96
N ILE A 42 3.49 -3.13 -5.52
CA ILE A 42 4.70 -3.25 -6.35
C ILE A 42 4.38 -4.03 -7.64
N LYS A 43 3.63 -5.12 -7.53
CA LYS A 43 3.21 -5.93 -8.68
C LYS A 43 2.33 -5.13 -9.65
N ILE A 44 1.28 -4.47 -9.17
CA ILE A 44 0.38 -3.66 -10.00
C ILE A 44 1.15 -2.54 -10.69
N ILE A 45 2.03 -1.83 -9.96
CA ILE A 45 2.83 -0.74 -10.52
C ILE A 45 3.75 -1.28 -11.63
N THR A 46 4.45 -2.38 -11.38
CA THR A 46 5.35 -2.98 -12.39
C THR A 46 4.58 -3.50 -13.61
N GLU A 47 3.42 -4.13 -13.43
CA GLU A 47 2.55 -4.59 -14.53
C GLU A 47 1.96 -3.43 -15.34
N HIS A 48 1.53 -2.34 -14.69
CA HIS A 48 1.03 -1.14 -15.35
C HIS A 48 2.15 -0.41 -16.10
N HIS A 49 3.37 -0.42 -15.58
CA HIS A 49 4.56 0.10 -16.27
C HIS A 49 4.94 -0.77 -17.49
N LEU A 50 4.80 -2.09 -17.42
CA LEU A 50 5.15 -3.00 -18.53
C LEU A 50 4.12 -3.00 -19.66
N SER A 51 2.85 -2.69 -19.35
CA SER A 51 1.75 -2.64 -20.31
C SER A 51 1.57 -1.26 -20.96
N SER A 52 2.04 -0.19 -20.32
CA SER A 52 2.05 1.15 -20.87
C SER A 52 3.34 1.36 -21.66
N THR A 53 3.26 1.34 -23.00
CA THR A 53 4.35 1.62 -23.95
C THR A 53 5.04 3.00 -23.76
N GLU A 54 4.69 3.77 -22.71
CA GLU A 54 5.17 5.13 -22.45
C GLU A 54 6.24 5.26 -21.34
N TYR A 55 6.80 4.16 -20.82
CA TYR A 55 7.98 4.20 -19.92
C TYR A 55 9.15 3.39 -20.47
N GLU A 56 10.32 4.04 -20.56
CA GLU A 56 11.57 3.48 -21.08
C GLU A 56 12.25 2.61 -20.00
N SER A 57 11.86 1.34 -19.93
CA SER A 57 12.62 0.26 -19.29
C SER A 57 12.50 0.09 -17.77
N VAL A 58 12.74 -1.16 -17.36
CA VAL A 58 12.73 -1.64 -15.96
C VAL A 58 13.79 -0.91 -15.10
N GLU A 59 14.82 -0.32 -15.73
CA GLU A 59 15.85 0.49 -15.07
C GLU A 59 15.29 1.73 -14.34
N ASP A 60 14.26 2.40 -14.88
CA ASP A 60 13.65 3.56 -14.20
C ASP A 60 12.95 3.16 -12.89
N ILE A 61 12.42 1.94 -12.84
CA ILE A 61 11.79 1.37 -11.65
C ILE A 61 12.87 1.08 -10.60
N VAL A 62 13.99 0.46 -11.00
CA VAL A 62 15.11 0.16 -10.10
C VAL A 62 15.74 1.45 -9.57
N SER A 63 15.94 2.46 -10.43
CA SER A 63 16.47 3.77 -10.01
C SER A 63 15.53 4.47 -9.03
N ALA A 64 14.21 4.43 -9.26
CA ALA A 64 13.22 4.95 -8.31
C ALA A 64 13.18 4.17 -6.98
N THR A 65 13.67 2.93 -6.93
CA THR A 65 13.85 2.17 -5.69
C THR A 65 15.22 2.38 -5.03
N GLU A 66 16.28 2.71 -5.78
CA GLU A 66 17.61 3.02 -5.25
C GLU A 66 17.65 4.38 -4.54
N ASP A 67 16.93 5.38 -5.04
CA ASP A 67 16.78 6.71 -4.39
C ASP A 67 16.00 6.66 -3.05
N VAL A 68 15.38 5.52 -2.73
CA VAL A 68 14.64 5.29 -1.47
C VAL A 68 15.57 5.05 -0.28
N MET A 69 16.88 4.95 -0.52
CA MET A 69 17.90 4.85 0.53
C MET A 69 18.30 6.21 1.14
N ASP A 70 17.64 7.33 0.79
CA ASP A 70 17.89 8.60 1.46
C ASP A 70 17.39 8.56 2.92
N GLU A 71 18.34 8.61 3.86
CA GLU A 71 18.15 8.43 5.31
C GLU A 71 17.35 9.57 5.99
N SER A 72 16.87 10.57 5.23
CA SER A 72 16.34 11.82 5.77
C SER A 72 14.84 11.81 6.09
N LYS A 73 14.11 10.73 5.74
CA LYS A 73 12.66 10.61 5.97
C LYS A 73 12.34 9.33 6.73
N HIS A 74 12.73 9.26 8.00
CA HIS A 74 12.58 8.07 8.85
C HIS A 74 11.55 8.28 9.96
N GLY A 75 10.32 8.64 9.60
CA GLY A 75 9.32 9.00 10.62
C GLY A 75 7.87 8.78 10.23
N ARG A 76 7.60 8.21 9.06
CA ARG A 76 6.26 7.82 8.64
C ARG A 76 6.05 6.36 9.02
N TRP A 77 4.80 5.98 9.30
CA TRP A 77 4.45 4.63 9.72
C TRP A 77 4.94 3.55 8.75
N TYR A 78 4.95 3.86 7.45
CA TYR A 78 5.38 2.95 6.40
C TYR A 78 6.90 2.91 6.16
N ASP A 79 7.67 3.79 6.81
CA ASP A 79 9.14 3.78 6.71
C ASP A 79 9.75 2.65 7.59
N LEU A 80 8.94 2.03 8.46
CA LEU A 80 9.35 0.95 9.38
C LEU A 80 9.67 -0.37 8.66
N ASP A 81 9.08 -0.60 7.49
CA ASP A 81 9.31 -1.79 6.68
C ASP A 81 9.83 -1.42 5.28
N GLY A 82 10.85 -2.14 4.82
CA GLY A 82 11.48 -1.89 3.52
C GLY A 82 10.53 -2.12 2.34
N THR A 83 9.61 -3.08 2.46
CA THR A 83 8.63 -3.41 1.40
C THR A 83 7.58 -2.32 1.30
N LEU A 84 7.00 -1.91 2.42
CA LEU A 84 6.04 -0.79 2.47
C LEU A 84 6.65 0.50 1.93
N ARG A 85 7.85 0.86 2.41
CA ARG A 85 8.57 2.04 1.95
C ARG A 85 8.80 2.01 0.44
N THR A 86 9.20 0.87 -0.10
CA THR A 86 9.41 0.68 -1.54
C THR A 86 8.11 0.85 -2.32
N ALA A 87 7.05 0.15 -1.91
CA ALA A 87 5.73 0.20 -2.56
C ALA A 87 5.17 1.63 -2.62
N ILE A 88 5.22 2.35 -1.50
CA ILE A 88 4.68 3.70 -1.37
C ILE A 88 5.55 4.72 -2.10
N SER A 89 6.87 4.52 -2.15
CA SER A 89 7.77 5.37 -2.94
C SER A 89 7.53 5.22 -4.43
N LEU A 90 7.36 3.98 -4.91
CA LEU A 90 6.98 3.70 -6.30
C LEU A 90 5.65 4.38 -6.64
N LEU A 91 4.63 4.25 -5.78
CA LEU A 91 3.33 4.88 -5.97
C LEU A 91 3.41 6.42 -6.01
N GLN A 92 4.27 7.01 -5.16
CA GLN A 92 4.48 8.46 -5.13
C GLN A 92 5.11 8.97 -6.44
N ASN A 93 5.98 8.17 -7.06
CA ASN A 93 6.68 8.53 -8.30
C ASN A 93 5.87 8.24 -9.57
N CYS A 94 4.77 7.49 -9.48
CA CYS A 94 3.85 7.33 -10.61
C CYS A 94 3.17 8.65 -11.00
N PRO A 95 2.84 8.86 -12.29
CA PRO A 95 2.00 9.98 -12.74
C PRO A 95 0.64 9.99 -12.06
N ASP A 96 0.00 11.16 -11.96
CA ASP A 96 -1.30 11.29 -11.29
C ASP A 96 -2.41 10.42 -11.93
N SER A 97 -2.38 10.20 -13.25
CA SER A 97 -3.30 9.31 -13.97
C SER A 97 -3.16 7.86 -13.51
N THR A 98 -1.94 7.32 -13.55
CA THR A 98 -1.59 5.97 -13.12
C THR A 98 -1.83 5.78 -11.62
N ARG A 99 -1.43 6.77 -10.81
CA ARG A 99 -1.63 6.78 -9.36
C ARG A 99 -3.10 6.72 -8.97
N SER A 100 -3.99 7.41 -9.69
CA SER A 100 -5.44 7.36 -9.44
C SER A 100 -6.02 5.97 -9.76
N VAL A 101 -5.52 5.29 -10.79
CA VAL A 101 -5.92 3.90 -11.11
C VAL A 101 -5.45 2.97 -10.00
N ILE A 102 -4.18 3.04 -9.63
CA ILE A 102 -3.60 2.19 -8.58
C ILE A 102 -4.25 2.45 -7.22
N ALA A 103 -4.60 3.70 -6.90
CA ALA A 103 -5.29 4.04 -5.64
C ALA A 103 -6.64 3.33 -5.51
N LYS A 104 -7.38 3.19 -6.61
CA LYS A 104 -8.65 2.45 -6.62
C LYS A 104 -8.43 0.95 -6.45
N GLU A 105 -7.40 0.40 -7.09
CA GLU A 105 -7.05 -1.02 -6.95
C GLU A 105 -6.55 -1.33 -5.54
N MET A 106 -5.73 -0.45 -4.96
CA MET A 106 -5.29 -0.53 -3.56
C MET A 106 -6.49 -0.50 -2.62
N ALA A 107 -7.41 0.47 -2.77
CA ALA A 107 -8.60 0.55 -1.94
C ALA A 107 -9.45 -0.73 -2.03
N LYS A 108 -9.62 -1.27 -3.25
CA LYS A 108 -10.32 -2.53 -3.46
C LYS A 108 -9.62 -3.70 -2.77
N ASN A 109 -8.30 -3.79 -2.90
CA ASN A 109 -7.52 -4.88 -2.34
C ASN A 109 -7.51 -4.88 -0.81
N VAL A 110 -7.41 -3.69 -0.20
CA VAL A 110 -7.52 -3.51 1.25
C VAL A 110 -8.91 -3.97 1.72
N ILE A 111 -9.99 -3.58 1.04
CA ILE A 111 -11.35 -4.03 1.36
C ILE A 111 -11.49 -5.55 1.19
N ASP A 112 -10.95 -6.13 0.12
CA ASP A 112 -11.03 -7.56 -0.16
C ASP A 112 -10.26 -8.41 0.86
N ILE A 113 -9.13 -7.90 1.38
CA ILE A 113 -8.36 -8.58 2.43
C ILE A 113 -9.14 -8.54 3.75
N ILE A 114 -9.65 -7.36 4.14
CA ILE A 114 -10.44 -7.21 5.37
C ILE A 114 -11.69 -8.08 5.34
N LYS A 115 -12.41 -8.14 4.20
CA LYS A 115 -13.60 -8.98 4.06
C LYS A 115 -13.30 -10.47 4.11
N LYS A 116 -12.14 -10.90 3.60
CA LYS A 116 -11.76 -12.31 3.63
C LYS A 116 -11.45 -12.82 5.04
N GLU A 117 -11.16 -11.94 5.99
CA GLU A 117 -10.94 -12.31 7.39
C GLU A 117 -12.27 -12.58 8.13
N GLU A 118 -13.40 -12.01 7.67
CA GLU A 118 -14.72 -12.30 8.25
C GLU A 118 -15.30 -13.67 7.81
N ASP A 119 -14.84 -14.24 6.69
CA ASP A 119 -15.33 -15.54 6.16
C ASP A 119 -14.65 -16.77 6.80
N VAL A 120 -13.74 -16.59 7.77
CA VAL A 120 -12.96 -17.71 8.36
C VAL A 120 -13.54 -18.22 9.70
N ASP A 121 -14.57 -17.56 10.24
CA ASP A 121 -15.20 -17.92 11.53
C ASP A 121 -16.43 -18.86 11.40
N ASP A 122 -16.71 -19.41 10.21
CA ASP A 122 -17.85 -20.32 9.97
C ASP A 122 -17.42 -21.76 9.62
N VAL A 123 -16.31 -22.25 10.19
CA VAL A 123 -16.05 -23.69 10.20
C VAL A 123 -16.93 -24.32 11.27
N GLU A 124 -18.14 -24.74 10.89
CA GLU A 124 -18.95 -25.69 11.65
C GLU A 124 -18.07 -26.92 11.96
N ILE A 125 -17.65 -27.03 13.20
CA ILE A 125 -17.03 -28.24 13.73
C ILE A 125 -18.15 -29.27 13.80
N GLU A 126 -18.34 -30.06 12.74
CA GLU A 126 -19.13 -31.28 12.81
C GLU A 126 -18.44 -32.22 13.81
N VAL A 127 -18.99 -32.25 15.03
CA VAL A 127 -18.62 -33.23 16.05
C VAL A 127 -19.14 -34.58 15.56
N PRO A 128 -18.28 -35.57 15.28
CA PRO A 128 -18.77 -36.90 14.92
C PRO A 128 -19.48 -37.50 16.14
N GLU A 129 -20.79 -37.76 16.01
CA GLU A 129 -21.52 -38.58 16.96
C GLU A 129 -21.00 -40.03 16.90
N GLU A 130 -20.88 -40.65 18.08
CA GLU A 130 -20.22 -41.93 18.40
C GLU A 130 -20.60 -43.14 17.54
#